data_AF-A0A838RCL7-F1
#
_entry.id   AF-A0A838RCL7-F1
#
_cell.length_a   1.000
_cell.length_b   1.000
_cell.length_c   1.000
_cell.angle_alpha   90.00
_cell.angle_beta   90.00
_cell.angle_gamma   90.00
#
_symmetry.space_group_name_H-M   'P 1'
#
loop_
_entity.id
_entity.type
_entity.pdbx_description
1 polymer ?
#
loop_
_entity_poly.entity_id
_entity_poly.type
_entity_poly.pdbx_seq_one_letter_code
_entity_poly.pdbx_strand_id
1 'polypeptide(L)'
;MNENELRALLRLLHDDNESLAQQAGEVLIREYGAVALPALRELADQKPGLAARLAQQIEARLLEEEWSALAQTPDAERAALLIARWLDPLIDPAQITAQLDALAEPLQGTLPSGQGAVAYRRDALVLREWLAGAKRFRGNQENYYAPENSLLPHILETRQGLP
;
A
#
# COMPACT_ATOMS: atom_id res chain seq x y z
N MET A 1 -27.14 -5.54 4.67
CA MET A 1 -26.34 -5.00 5.79
C MET A 1 -27.01 -3.71 6.25
N ASN A 2 -27.24 -3.52 7.55
CA ASN A 2 -28.12 -2.46 8.07
C ASN A 2 -27.32 -1.20 8.42
N GLU A 3 -27.46 -0.14 7.62
CA GLU A 3 -26.72 1.12 7.81
C GLU A 3 -27.06 1.81 9.14
N ASN A 4 -28.30 1.65 9.63
CA ASN A 4 -28.71 2.21 10.92
C ASN A 4 -28.00 1.52 12.09
N GLU A 5 -27.75 0.22 11.97
CA GLU A 5 -27.04 -0.58 12.97
C GLU A 5 -25.55 -0.23 12.99
N LEU A 6 -24.92 -0.07 11.82
CA LEU A 6 -23.54 0.43 11.72
C LEU A 6 -23.39 1.78 12.43
N ARG A 7 -24.28 2.74 12.15
CA ARG A 7 -24.24 4.06 12.80
C ARG A 7 -24.45 3.97 14.32
N ALA A 8 -25.29 3.05 14.79
CA ALA A 8 -25.50 2.84 16.22
C ALA A 8 -24.22 2.29 16.89
N LEU A 9 -23.58 1.29 16.30
CA LEU A 9 -22.31 0.72 16.78
C LEU A 9 -21.19 1.78 16.81
N LEU A 10 -21.07 2.60 15.77
CA LEU A 10 -20.09 3.69 15.70
C LEU A 10 -20.28 4.72 16.82
N ARG A 11 -21.52 5.02 17.21
CA ARG A 11 -21.82 5.91 18.34
C ARG A 11 -21.40 5.30 19.67
N LEU A 12 -21.59 4.00 19.86
CA LEU A 12 -21.21 3.28 21.08
C LEU A 12 -19.70 3.27 21.34
N LEU A 13 -18.86 3.53 20.32
CA LEU A 13 -17.42 3.67 20.50
C LEU A 13 -17.02 4.87 21.38
N HIS A 14 -17.92 5.83 21.58
CA HIS A 14 -17.72 7.01 22.43
C HIS A 14 -18.42 6.92 23.78
N ASP A 15 -19.08 5.78 24.08
CA ASP A 15 -19.78 5.57 25.34
C ASP A 15 -18.79 5.55 26.52
N ASP A 16 -19.19 6.10 27.66
CA ASP A 16 -18.37 6.11 28.88
C ASP A 16 -18.15 4.68 29.44
N ASN A 17 -18.99 3.71 29.03
CA ASN A 17 -18.82 2.31 29.36
C ASN A 17 -17.83 1.62 28.40
N GLU A 18 -16.59 1.46 28.86
CA GLU A 18 -15.51 0.80 28.10
C GLU A 18 -15.88 -0.61 27.61
N SER A 19 -16.61 -1.39 28.42
CA SER A 19 -17.00 -2.75 28.04
C SER A 19 -17.99 -2.76 26.87
N LEU A 20 -18.93 -1.82 26.86
CA LEU A 20 -19.92 -1.69 25.77
C LEU A 20 -19.25 -1.19 24.48
N ALA A 21 -18.36 -0.20 24.59
CA ALA A 21 -17.56 0.28 23.46
C ALA A 21 -16.71 -0.85 22.85
N GLN A 22 -16.10 -1.69 23.69
CA GLN A 22 -15.31 -2.82 23.24
C GLN A 22 -16.15 -3.90 22.54
N GLN A 23 -17.33 -4.25 23.08
CA GLN A 23 -18.27 -5.16 22.42
C GLN A 23 -18.75 -4.64 21.07
N ALA A 24 -19.06 -3.35 20.98
CA ALA A 24 -19.40 -2.72 19.70
C ALA A 24 -18.25 -2.82 18.69
N GLY A 25 -17.00 -2.62 19.15
CA GLY A 25 -15.80 -2.80 18.34
C GLY A 25 -15.63 -4.22 17.79
N GLU A 26 -15.85 -5.24 18.61
CA GLU A 26 -15.80 -6.64 18.17
C GLU A 26 -16.84 -6.95 17.08
N VAL A 27 -18.06 -6.42 17.22
CA VAL A 27 -19.10 -6.56 16.20
C VAL A 27 -18.72 -5.85 14.90
N LEU A 28 -18.15 -4.65 14.99
CA LEU A 28 -17.67 -3.91 13.81
C LEU A 28 -16.59 -4.70 13.06
N ILE A 29 -15.63 -5.31 13.76
CA ILE A 29 -14.59 -6.13 13.13
C ILE A 29 -15.19 -7.39 12.48
N ARG A 30 -16.06 -8.10 13.20
CA ARG A 30 -16.54 -9.42 12.77
C ARG A 30 -17.59 -9.35 11.67
N GLU A 31 -18.55 -8.44 11.79
CA GLU A 31 -19.74 -8.38 10.92
C GLU A 31 -19.61 -7.35 9.79
N TYR A 32 -18.88 -6.26 10.00
CA TYR A 32 -18.77 -5.16 9.04
C TYR A 32 -17.40 -5.10 8.34
N GLY A 33 -16.31 -5.38 9.06
CA GLY A 33 -14.95 -5.43 8.52
C GLY A 33 -14.62 -4.21 7.66
N ALA A 34 -14.19 -4.46 6.42
CA ALA A 34 -13.79 -3.42 5.45
C ALA A 34 -14.84 -2.31 5.25
N VAL A 35 -16.13 -2.62 5.37
CA VAL A 35 -17.19 -1.63 5.14
C VAL A 35 -17.25 -0.56 6.24
N ALA A 36 -16.79 -0.88 7.44
CA ALA A 36 -16.72 0.09 8.54
C ALA A 36 -15.53 1.05 8.41
N LEU A 37 -14.52 0.74 7.58
CA LEU A 37 -13.26 1.48 7.53
C LEU A 37 -13.42 2.98 7.24
N PRO A 38 -14.20 3.43 6.23
CA PRO A 38 -14.32 4.87 5.95
C PRO A 38 -14.84 5.66 7.15
N ALA A 39 -15.85 5.12 7.83
CA ALA A 39 -16.45 5.76 9.00
C ALA A 39 -15.53 5.69 10.24
N LEU A 40 -14.83 4.58 10.43
CA LEU A 40 -13.85 4.44 11.52
C LEU A 40 -12.68 5.42 11.36
N ARG A 41 -12.19 5.63 10.14
CA ARG A 41 -11.15 6.62 9.81
C ARG A 41 -11.63 8.04 10.10
N GLU A 42 -12.82 8.39 9.61
CA GLU A 42 -13.40 9.72 9.87
C GLU A 42 -13.55 9.99 11.38
N LEU A 43 -13.99 9.00 12.16
CA LEU A 43 -14.05 9.12 13.62
C LEU A 43 -12.65 9.24 14.25
N ALA A 44 -11.69 8.45 13.77
CA ALA A 44 -10.32 8.47 14.27
C ALA A 44 -9.63 9.83 14.04
N ASP A 45 -9.90 10.49 12.90
CA ASP A 45 -9.38 11.83 12.57
C ASP A 45 -9.91 12.90 13.54
N GLN A 46 -11.17 12.77 13.98
CA GLN A 46 -11.77 13.70 14.93
C GLN A 46 -11.26 13.48 16.35
N LYS A 47 -11.18 12.22 16.79
CA LYS A 47 -10.71 11.84 18.12
C LYS A 47 -10.01 10.47 18.06
N PRO A 48 -8.67 10.44 18.05
CA PRO A 48 -7.95 9.18 18.05
C PRO A 48 -8.24 8.42 19.35
N GLY A 49 -8.43 7.11 19.23
CA GLY A 49 -8.89 6.27 20.32
C GLY A 49 -9.23 4.87 19.84
N LEU A 50 -10.33 4.31 20.36
CA LEU A 50 -10.79 2.97 19.98
C LEU A 50 -11.04 2.86 18.47
N ALA A 51 -11.67 3.87 17.84
CA ALA A 51 -11.93 3.87 16.40
C ALA A 51 -10.66 3.70 15.55
N ALA A 52 -9.58 4.40 15.89
CA ALA A 52 -8.28 4.28 15.21
C ALA A 52 -7.71 2.86 15.34
N ARG A 53 -7.78 2.28 16.53
CA ARG A 53 -7.31 0.90 16.77
C ARG A 53 -8.12 -0.13 16.00
N LEU A 54 -9.45 0.03 15.93
CA LEU A 54 -10.32 -0.85 15.17
C LEU A 54 -10.04 -0.73 13.67
N ALA A 55 -9.86 0.49 13.13
CA ALA A 55 -9.47 0.69 11.74
C ALA A 55 -8.15 -0.03 11.41
N GLN A 56 -7.12 0.17 12.24
CA GLN A 56 -5.82 -0.49 12.07
C GLN A 56 -5.93 -2.02 12.12
N GLN A 57 -6.73 -2.58 13.03
CA GLN A 57 -6.93 -4.03 13.11
C GLN A 57 -7.60 -4.60 11.86
N ILE A 58 -8.63 -3.91 11.35
CA ILE A 58 -9.31 -4.33 10.13
C ILE A 58 -8.37 -4.21 8.93
N GLU A 59 -7.63 -3.11 8.81
CA GLU A 59 -6.63 -2.91 7.75
C GLU A 59 -5.54 -3.98 7.78
N ALA A 60 -4.93 -4.23 8.94
CA ALA A 60 -3.89 -5.25 9.09
C ALA A 60 -4.40 -6.63 8.65
N ARG A 61 -5.61 -7.00 9.08
CA ARG A 61 -6.23 -8.27 8.68
C ARG A 61 -6.43 -8.36 7.16
N LEU A 62 -6.92 -7.29 6.53
CA LEU A 62 -7.10 -7.26 5.07
C LEU A 62 -5.76 -7.40 4.34
N LEU A 63 -4.71 -6.73 4.82
CA LEU A 63 -3.37 -6.83 4.24
C LEU A 63 -2.76 -8.22 4.44
N GLU A 64 -3.00 -8.88 5.58
CA GLU A 64 -2.60 -10.28 5.83
C GLU A 64 -3.31 -11.26 4.90
N GLU A 65 -4.61 -11.08 4.69
CA GLU A 65 -5.41 -11.87 3.73
C GLU A 65 -4.87 -11.69 2.31
N GLU A 66 -4.56 -10.46 1.91
CA GLU A 66 -3.96 -10.15 0.61
C GLU A 66 -2.55 -10.74 0.46
N TRP A 67 -1.73 -10.70 1.51
CA TRP A 67 -0.38 -11.29 1.54
C TRP A 67 -0.44 -12.81 1.39
N SER A 68 -1.37 -13.45 2.10
CA SER A 68 -1.58 -14.90 1.99
C SER A 68 -1.99 -15.31 0.58
N ALA A 69 -2.91 -14.56 -0.05
CA ALA A 69 -3.30 -14.78 -1.44
C ALA A 69 -2.12 -14.57 -2.41
N LEU A 70 -1.31 -13.53 -2.20
CA LEU A 70 -0.13 -13.23 -3.00
C LEU A 70 0.93 -14.35 -2.89
N ALA A 71 1.11 -14.95 -1.71
CA ALA A 71 2.05 -16.05 -1.52
C ALA A 71 1.71 -17.28 -2.37
N GLN A 72 0.43 -17.48 -2.73
CA GLN A 72 0.00 -18.56 -3.61
C GLN A 72 0.27 -18.26 -5.09
N THR A 73 0.34 -16.98 -5.48
CA THR A 73 0.65 -16.55 -6.85
C THR A 73 1.52 -15.30 -6.78
N PRO A 74 2.84 -15.48 -6.58
CA PRO A 74 3.75 -14.37 -6.32
C PRO A 74 3.82 -13.39 -7.48
N ASP A 75 3.75 -12.11 -7.15
CA ASP A 75 3.92 -10.99 -8.07
C ASP A 75 4.73 -9.89 -7.36
N ALA A 76 5.82 -9.46 -7.99
CA ALA A 76 6.78 -8.56 -7.36
C ALA A 76 6.24 -7.14 -7.16
N GLU A 77 5.46 -6.63 -8.13
CA GLU A 77 4.86 -5.30 -8.03
C GLU A 77 3.84 -5.27 -6.91
N ARG A 78 2.92 -6.25 -6.89
CA ARG A 78 1.92 -6.39 -5.83
C ARG A 78 2.57 -6.57 -4.46
N ALA A 79 3.67 -7.33 -4.36
CA ALA A 79 4.41 -7.48 -3.11
C ALA A 79 4.96 -6.13 -2.61
N ALA A 80 5.60 -5.36 -3.48
CA ALA A 80 6.18 -4.07 -3.14
C ALA A 80 5.10 -3.04 -2.72
N LEU A 81 3.96 -3.03 -3.40
CA LEU A 81 2.81 -2.18 -3.05
C LEU A 81 2.19 -2.59 -1.72
N LEU A 82 2.11 -3.89 -1.45
CA LEU A 82 1.56 -4.42 -0.20
C LEU A 82 2.46 -4.06 0.99
N ILE A 83 3.79 -4.12 0.82
CA ILE A 83 4.77 -3.64 1.83
C ILE A 83 4.55 -2.15 2.12
N ALA A 84 4.37 -1.32 1.08
CA ALA A 84 4.11 0.09 1.29
C ALA A 84 2.79 0.34 2.04
N ARG A 85 1.74 -0.43 1.73
CA ARG A 85 0.43 -0.35 2.39
C ARG A 85 0.41 -0.79 3.85
N TRP A 86 1.38 -1.59 4.27
CA TRP A 86 1.59 -1.88 5.69
C TRP A 86 2.05 -0.65 6.49
N LEU A 87 2.73 0.30 5.85
CA LEU A 87 3.15 1.56 6.47
C LEU A 87 2.09 2.66 6.31
N ASP A 88 1.42 2.68 5.16
CA ASP A 88 0.32 3.60 4.88
C ASP A 88 -0.82 2.88 4.13
N PRO A 89 -1.87 2.42 4.84
CA PRO A 89 -3.02 1.74 4.26
C PRO A 89 -3.83 2.57 3.26
N LEU A 90 -3.59 3.89 3.16
CA LEU A 90 -4.29 4.80 2.25
C LEU A 90 -3.65 4.86 0.86
N ILE A 91 -2.45 4.30 0.67
CA ILE A 91 -1.83 4.19 -0.66
C ILE A 91 -2.78 3.45 -1.60
N ASP A 92 -3.10 4.07 -2.74
CA ASP A 92 -3.87 3.46 -3.82
C ASP A 92 -2.94 2.66 -4.76
N PRO A 93 -2.98 1.32 -4.75
CA PRO A 93 -2.15 0.49 -5.63
C PRO A 93 -2.35 0.81 -7.11
N ALA A 94 -3.58 1.10 -7.52
CA ALA A 94 -3.89 1.32 -8.93
C ALA A 94 -3.22 2.59 -9.46
N GLN A 95 -3.16 3.65 -8.63
CA GLN A 95 -2.44 4.87 -8.97
C GLN A 95 -0.94 4.62 -9.13
N ILE A 96 -0.34 3.78 -8.29
CA ILE A 96 1.09 3.47 -8.37
C ILE A 96 1.39 2.57 -9.58
N THR A 97 0.58 1.55 -9.84
CA THR A 97 0.67 0.71 -11.04
C THR A 97 0.57 1.57 -12.31
N ALA A 98 -0.38 2.50 -12.38
CA ALA A 98 -0.51 3.40 -13.52
C ALA A 98 0.74 4.28 -13.74
N GLN A 99 1.43 4.68 -12.68
CA GLN A 99 2.70 5.42 -12.80
C GLN A 99 3.84 4.53 -13.32
N LEU A 100 3.89 3.26 -12.90
CA LEU A 100 4.85 2.29 -13.41
C LEU A 100 4.59 1.98 -14.89
N ASP A 101 3.34 1.78 -15.27
CA ASP A 101 2.93 1.57 -16.66
C ASP A 101 3.33 2.77 -17.54
N ALA A 102 3.05 4.00 -17.09
CA ALA A 102 3.46 5.21 -17.79
C ALA A 102 5.00 5.37 -17.88
N LEU A 103 5.74 4.85 -16.89
CA LEU A 103 7.21 4.84 -16.91
C LEU A 103 7.74 3.82 -17.93
N ALA A 104 7.04 2.70 -18.12
CA ALA A 104 7.39 1.61 -19.02
C ALA A 104 6.92 1.82 -20.46
N GLU A 105 5.82 2.55 -20.68
CA GLU A 105 5.20 2.77 -22.00
C GLU A 105 6.22 3.17 -23.09
N PRO A 106 7.14 4.14 -22.88
CA PRO A 106 8.08 4.54 -23.92
C PRO A 106 9.13 3.48 -24.28
N LEU A 107 9.28 2.45 -23.45
CA LEU A 107 10.20 1.34 -23.68
C LEU A 107 9.56 0.19 -24.45
N GLN A 108 8.24 0.20 -24.63
CA GLN A 108 7.55 -0.82 -25.42
C GLN A 108 8.09 -0.83 -26.85
N GLY A 109 8.50 -2.00 -27.33
CA GLY A 109 9.15 -2.16 -28.65
C GLY A 109 10.62 -1.74 -28.73
N THR A 110 11.15 -1.02 -27.73
CA THR A 110 12.58 -0.70 -27.62
C THR A 110 13.33 -1.81 -26.89
N LEU A 111 12.70 -2.44 -25.90
CA LEU A 111 13.28 -3.57 -25.19
C LEU A 111 13.34 -4.79 -26.11
N PRO A 112 14.54 -5.32 -26.36
CA PRO A 112 14.73 -6.57 -27.06
C PRO A 112 13.91 -7.74 -26.51
N SER A 113 13.19 -8.43 -27.38
CA SER A 113 12.45 -9.65 -27.00
C SER A 113 13.35 -10.91 -27.00
N GLY A 114 14.67 -10.74 -26.86
CA GLY A 114 15.65 -11.82 -26.98
C GLY A 114 15.86 -12.58 -25.66
N GLN A 115 16.22 -13.86 -25.75
CA GLN A 115 16.54 -14.68 -24.57
C GLN A 115 18.06 -14.86 -24.43
N GLY A 116 18.56 -14.95 -23.19
CA GLY A 116 19.95 -15.26 -22.87
C GLY A 116 20.76 -14.07 -22.34
N ALA A 117 21.95 -14.35 -21.79
CA ALA A 117 22.73 -13.38 -21.01
C ALA A 117 23.10 -12.09 -21.77
N VAL A 118 23.34 -12.18 -23.08
CA VAL A 118 23.66 -11.01 -23.91
C VAL A 118 22.44 -10.09 -24.08
N ALA A 119 21.25 -10.67 -24.25
CA ALA A 119 20.01 -9.91 -24.34
C ALA A 119 19.73 -9.20 -23.00
N TYR A 120 19.77 -9.93 -21.87
CA TYR A 120 19.55 -9.35 -20.54
C TYR A 120 20.52 -8.21 -20.21
N ARG A 121 21.80 -8.34 -20.58
CA ARG A 121 22.77 -7.25 -20.38
C ARG A 121 22.38 -6.01 -21.18
N ARG A 122 21.95 -6.18 -22.43
CA ARG A 122 21.50 -5.06 -23.27
C ARG A 122 20.26 -4.40 -22.68
N ASP A 123 19.29 -5.18 -22.24
CA ASP A 123 18.03 -4.69 -21.66
C ASP A 123 18.31 -3.89 -20.38
N ALA A 124 19.20 -4.41 -19.52
CA ALA A 124 19.65 -3.72 -18.32
C ALA A 124 20.33 -2.37 -18.63
N LEU A 125 21.11 -2.26 -19.71
CA LEU A 125 21.72 -1.00 -20.13
C LEU A 125 20.68 0.01 -20.64
N VAL A 126 19.68 -0.45 -21.40
CA VAL A 126 18.56 0.40 -21.87
C VAL A 126 17.76 0.91 -20.68
N LEU A 127 17.41 0.02 -19.74
CA LEU A 127 16.70 0.40 -18.52
C LEU A 127 17.51 1.36 -17.66
N ARG A 128 18.82 1.14 -17.51
CA ARG A 128 19.70 2.06 -16.77
C ARG A 128 19.71 3.45 -17.39
N GLU A 129 19.88 3.55 -18.71
CA GLU A 129 19.90 4.85 -19.40
C GLU A 129 18.55 5.55 -19.31
N TRP A 130 17.45 4.79 -19.42
CA TRP A 130 16.12 5.33 -19.26
C TRP A 130 15.86 5.84 -17.84
N LEU A 131 16.07 5.00 -16.83
CA LEU A 131 15.75 5.31 -15.45
C LEU A 131 16.70 6.36 -14.87
N ALA A 132 18.01 6.15 -14.96
CA ALA A 132 19.00 7.06 -14.37
C ALA A 132 19.32 8.26 -15.27
N GLY A 133 19.45 8.04 -16.58
CA GLY A 133 19.77 9.09 -17.56
C GLY A 133 18.59 10.00 -17.81
N ALA A 134 17.52 9.47 -18.41
CA ALA A 134 16.37 10.26 -18.85
C ALA A 134 15.42 10.63 -17.70
N LYS A 135 15.11 9.67 -16.82
CA LYS A 135 14.13 9.86 -15.72
C LYS A 135 14.77 10.29 -14.41
N ARG A 136 16.10 10.34 -14.32
CA ARG A 136 16.89 10.87 -13.19
C ARG A 136 16.68 10.12 -11.86
N PHE A 137 16.31 8.84 -11.92
CA PHE A 137 16.34 7.97 -10.74
C PHE A 137 17.77 7.79 -10.24
N ARG A 138 17.96 7.84 -8.93
CA ARG A 138 19.27 7.70 -8.30
C ARG A 138 19.18 7.08 -6.91
N GLY A 139 20.30 6.57 -6.41
CA GLY A 139 20.40 6.17 -5.01
C GLY A 139 20.35 7.38 -4.07
N ASN A 140 19.72 7.20 -2.91
CA ASN A 140 19.71 8.16 -1.82
C ASN A 140 20.98 8.02 -0.98
N GLN A 141 22.08 8.61 -1.41
CA GLN A 141 23.36 8.50 -0.69
C GLN A 141 23.38 9.31 0.62
N GLU A 142 22.56 10.34 0.72
CA GLU A 142 22.49 11.22 1.90
C GLU A 142 21.77 10.54 3.06
N ASN A 143 20.72 9.77 2.76
CA ASN A 143 19.96 9.01 3.75
C ASN A 143 19.77 7.55 3.31
N TYR A 144 20.87 6.83 3.13
CA TYR A 144 20.87 5.46 2.57
C TYR A 144 19.98 4.47 3.32
N TYR A 145 19.97 4.53 4.65
CA TYR A 145 19.23 3.59 5.51
C TYR A 145 17.75 3.97 5.73
N ALA A 146 17.25 5.01 5.05
CA ALA A 146 15.85 5.37 5.13
C ALA A 146 14.98 4.21 4.62
N PRO A 147 14.03 3.69 5.41
CA PRO A 147 13.15 2.60 4.96
C PRO A 147 12.34 3.00 3.72
N GLU A 148 12.04 4.29 3.56
CA GLU A 148 11.31 4.87 2.42
C GLU A 148 12.03 4.62 1.09
N ASN A 149 13.35 4.44 1.09
CA ASN A 149 14.13 4.11 -0.11
C ASN A 149 13.76 2.74 -0.72
N SER A 150 12.97 1.93 -0.01
CA SER A 150 12.45 0.64 -0.47
C SER A 150 10.97 0.68 -0.86
N LEU A 151 10.31 1.85 -0.75
CA LEU A 151 8.88 2.00 -0.98
C LEU A 151 8.63 2.62 -2.36
N LEU A 152 7.90 1.90 -3.23
CA LEU A 152 7.61 2.37 -4.59
C LEU A 152 6.99 3.78 -4.65
N PRO A 153 5.99 4.15 -3.82
CA PRO A 153 5.44 5.49 -3.85
C PRO A 153 6.50 6.58 -3.61
N HIS A 154 7.35 6.38 -2.60
CA HIS A 154 8.44 7.30 -2.27
C HIS A 154 9.49 7.38 -3.40
N ILE A 155 9.86 6.23 -3.97
CA ILE A 155 10.82 6.16 -5.07
C ILE A 155 10.29 6.89 -6.31
N LEU A 156 9.01 6.69 -6.66
CA LEU A 156 8.41 7.35 -7.83
C LEU A 156 8.27 8.86 -7.64
N GLU A 157 7.91 9.31 -6.43
CA GLU A 157 7.79 10.72 -6.09
C GLU A 157 9.15 11.43 -6.10
N THR A 158 10.13 10.89 -5.38
CA THR A 158 11.43 11.55 -5.16
C THR A 158 12.46 11.24 -6.23
N ARG A 159 12.23 10.16 -7.00
CA ARG A 159 13.22 9.51 -7.89
C ARG A 159 14.47 9.07 -7.13
N GLN A 160 14.33 8.80 -5.84
CA GLN A 160 15.41 8.34 -4.97
C GLN A 160 15.04 7.00 -4.33
N GLY A 161 15.99 6.06 -4.34
CA GLY A 161 15.82 4.73 -3.72
C GLY A 161 17.14 4.18 -3.20
N LEU A 162 17.23 2.87 -3.05
CA LEU A 162 18.50 2.21 -2.73
C LEU A 162 19.50 2.37 -3.92
N PRO A 163 20.78 2.69 -3.65
CA PRO A 163 21.85 2.74 -4.66
C PRO A 163 22.24 1.37 -5.23
#